data_AF-A0A2V8H7I1-F1
#
_entry.id   AF-A0A2V8H7I1-F1
#
_cell.length_a   1.000
_cell.length_b   1.000
_cell.length_c   1.000
_cell.angle_alpha   90.00
_cell.angle_beta   90.00
_cell.angle_gamma   90.00
#
_symmetry.space_group_name_H-M   'P 1'
#
loop_
_entity.id
_entity.type
_entity.pdbx_description
1 polymer ?
#
loop_
_entity_poly.entity_id
_entity_poly.type
_entity_poly.pdbx_seq_one_letter_code
_entity_poly.pdbx_strand_id
1 'polypeptide(L)'
;MNTSEIVCLSQSERQTFDQKREVMTGNRLPRDPAALFDLAGRIANSLAEKRPGVVRDLNAALELVTKLNAATYAYCAYLVIRHGAKHSAVARSFLSQAARTWHRKEKQLRRCLRVIAGIGNRLQNSGTGAPRA
;
A
#
# COMPACT_ATOMS: atom_id res chain seq x y z
N MET A 1 -30.45 -27.37 31.89
CA MET A 1 -29.22 -26.74 32.44
C MET A 1 -28.12 -27.04 31.42
N ASN A 2 -27.98 -26.31 30.32
CA ASN A 2 -27.45 -24.95 30.12
C ASN A 2 -25.97 -24.81 30.47
N THR A 3 -25.08 -24.93 29.47
CA THR A 3 -23.81 -24.19 29.35
C THR A 3 -23.32 -24.23 27.90
N SER A 4 -23.88 -23.33 27.10
CA SER A 4 -23.26 -22.88 25.85
C SER A 4 -22.02 -22.06 26.21
N GLU A 5 -20.84 -22.67 26.21
CA GLU A 5 -19.58 -21.92 26.21
C GLU A 5 -19.24 -21.53 24.78
N ILE A 6 -19.91 -20.48 24.31
CA ILE A 6 -19.43 -19.66 23.20
C ILE A 6 -18.14 -19.03 23.71
N VAL A 7 -17.00 -19.60 23.31
CA VAL A 7 -15.69 -18.97 23.48
C VAL A 7 -15.71 -17.70 22.63
N CYS A 8 -16.03 -16.60 23.30
CA CYS A 8 -15.97 -15.24 22.79
C CYS A 8 -14.49 -14.89 22.63
N LEU A 9 -13.89 -15.29 21.51
CA LEU A 9 -12.57 -14.82 21.12
C LEU A 9 -12.68 -13.31 20.90
N SER A 10 -12.15 -12.56 21.87
CA SER A 10 -12.11 -11.11 21.83
C SER A 10 -11.44 -10.66 20.51
N GLN A 11 -12.04 -9.65 19.86
CA GLN A 11 -11.56 -9.12 18.57
C GLN A 11 -10.07 -8.69 18.62
N SER A 12 -9.54 -8.45 19.82
CA SER A 12 -8.16 -8.10 20.13
C SER A 12 -7.13 -9.19 19.79
N GLU A 13 -7.50 -10.47 19.97
CA GLU A 13 -6.58 -11.60 19.73
C GLU A 13 -6.50 -11.97 18.24
N ARG A 14 -7.58 -11.74 17.49
CA ARG A 14 -7.57 -11.91 16.02
C ARG A 14 -6.65 -10.88 15.35
N GLN A 15 -6.61 -9.65 15.84
CA GLN A 15 -5.74 -8.61 15.30
C GLN A 15 -4.26 -8.89 15.54
N THR A 16 -3.90 -9.46 16.69
CA THR A 16 -2.50 -9.79 17.00
C THR A 16 -2.02 -11.05 16.28
N PHE A 17 -2.90 -12.03 16.02
CA PHE A 17 -2.54 -13.22 15.24
C PHE A 17 -2.31 -12.91 13.75
N ASP A 18 -3.12 -12.02 13.16
CA ASP A 18 -2.91 -11.58 11.77
C ASP A 18 -1.64 -10.71 11.66
N GLN A 19 -1.37 -9.85 12.64
CA GLN A 19 -0.18 -8.98 12.63
C GLN A 19 1.13 -9.77 12.79
N LYS A 20 1.11 -10.89 13.54
CA LYS A 20 2.29 -11.77 13.70
C LYS A 20 2.55 -12.69 12.51
N ARG A 21 1.53 -13.00 11.70
CA ARG A 21 1.68 -13.78 10.45
C ARG A 21 2.10 -12.94 9.25
N GLU A 22 1.84 -11.63 9.27
CA GLU A 22 2.22 -10.72 8.18
C GLU A 22 3.74 -10.49 8.07
N VAL A 23 4.52 -10.93 9.07
CA VAL A 23 5.98 -10.71 9.12
C VAL A 23 6.76 -11.73 8.28
N MET A 24 6.19 -12.87 7.84
CA MET A 24 7.01 -13.93 7.22
C MET A 24 6.49 -14.62 5.95
N THR A 25 5.45 -14.11 5.28
CA THR A 25 4.99 -14.70 4.00
C THR A 25 5.13 -13.73 2.83
N GLY A 26 6.36 -13.65 2.31
CA GLY A 26 6.66 -13.34 0.91
C GLY A 26 6.09 -12.06 0.30
N ASN A 27 6.74 -10.91 0.56
CA ASN A 27 7.03 -9.76 -0.33
C ASN A 27 6.11 -9.41 -1.52
N ARG A 28 4.82 -9.74 -1.51
CA ARG A 28 3.88 -9.40 -2.58
C ARG A 28 3.00 -8.26 -2.14
N LEU A 29 3.12 -7.13 -2.83
CA LEU A 29 2.24 -5.99 -2.63
C LEU A 29 0.76 -6.42 -2.82
N PRO A 30 -0.18 -5.87 -2.03
CA PRO A 30 -1.60 -6.18 -2.13
C PRO A 30 -2.12 -6.06 -3.56
N ARG A 31 -2.94 -7.02 -4.00
CA ARG A 31 -3.59 -6.96 -5.32
C ARG A 31 -4.80 -6.03 -5.31
N ASP A 32 -5.52 -6.01 -4.20
CA ASP A 32 -6.65 -5.11 -4.00
C ASP A 32 -6.19 -3.63 -4.00
N PRO A 33 -6.84 -2.74 -4.76
CA PRO A 33 -6.47 -1.33 -4.83
C PRO A 33 -6.57 -0.59 -3.49
N ALA A 34 -7.61 -0.83 -2.69
CA ALA A 34 -7.79 -0.14 -1.42
C ALA A 34 -6.71 -0.56 -0.42
N ALA A 35 -6.46 -1.86 -0.28
CA ALA A 35 -5.38 -2.38 0.56
C ALA A 35 -3.99 -1.87 0.12
N LEU A 36 -3.77 -1.70 -1.19
CA LEU A 36 -2.54 -1.11 -1.72
C LEU A 36 -2.38 0.37 -1.33
N PHE A 37 -3.47 1.14 -1.38
CA PHE A 37 -3.48 2.55 -0.98
C PHE A 37 -3.25 2.72 0.51
N ASP A 38 -3.89 1.90 1.34
CA ASP A 38 -3.71 1.92 2.80
C ASP A 38 -2.28 1.57 3.20
N LEU A 39 -1.68 0.58 2.54
CA LEU A 39 -0.27 0.25 2.73
C LEU A 39 0.64 1.43 2.36
N ALA A 40 0.40 2.05 1.20
CA ALA A 40 1.18 3.20 0.75
C ALA A 40 1.06 4.39 1.69
N GLY A 41 -0.14 4.69 2.18
CA GLY A 41 -0.39 5.75 3.15
C GLY A 41 0.35 5.51 4.47
N ARG A 42 0.25 4.28 5.02
CA ARG A 42 0.98 3.90 6.24
C ARG A 42 2.49 4.05 6.11
N ILE A 43 3.06 3.63 4.97
CA ILE A 43 4.51 3.77 4.71
C ILE A 43 4.90 5.24 4.57
N ALA A 44 4.10 6.04 3.85
CA ALA A 44 4.38 7.47 3.70
C ALA A 44 4.37 8.21 5.04
N ASN A 45 3.38 7.94 5.90
CA ASN A 45 3.30 8.52 7.23
C ASN A 45 4.50 8.08 8.09
N SER A 46 4.83 6.80 8.09
CA SER A 46 6.00 6.28 8.81
C SER A 46 7.31 6.91 8.35
N LEU A 47 7.48 7.18 7.04
CA LEU A 47 8.66 7.87 6.52
C LEU A 47 8.69 9.35 6.93
N ALA A 48 7.54 10.02 6.98
CA ALA A 48 7.42 11.42 7.38
C ALA A 48 7.63 11.63 8.90
N GLU A 49 7.24 10.65 9.72
CA GLU A 49 7.38 10.69 11.19
C GLU A 49 8.81 10.39 11.67
N LYS A 50 9.68 9.83 10.82
CA LYS A 50 11.09 9.62 11.19
C LYS A 50 11.80 10.96 11.46
N ARG A 51 12.73 10.95 12.43
CA ARG A 51 13.40 12.14 12.96
C ARG A 51 13.80 13.13 11.85
N PRO A 52 13.48 14.44 11.99
CA PRO A 52 13.87 15.47 11.04
C PRO A 52 15.39 15.54 10.97
N GLY A 53 15.97 15.08 9.87
CA GLY A 53 17.41 14.96 9.67
C GLY A 53 17.79 14.04 8.52
N VAL A 54 16.94 13.07 8.18
CA VAL A 54 17.12 12.22 6.98
C VAL A 54 16.31 12.80 5.82
N VAL A 55 16.83 13.84 5.16
CA VAL A 55 16.20 14.49 3.97
C VAL A 55 15.73 13.47 2.92
N ARG A 56 16.45 12.36 2.80
CA ARG A 56 16.11 11.24 1.92
C ARG A 56 14.77 10.58 2.25
N ASP A 57 14.44 10.40 3.52
CA ASP A 57 13.20 9.74 3.96
C ASP A 57 11.99 10.66 3.71
N LEU A 58 12.15 11.96 3.92
CA LEU A 58 11.13 12.97 3.57
C LEU A 58 10.88 13.03 2.06
N ASN A 59 11.93 13.03 1.24
CA ASN A 59 11.80 12.99 -0.22
C ASN A 59 11.12 11.70 -0.70
N ALA A 60 11.43 10.55 -0.09
CA ALA A 60 10.77 9.29 -0.37
C ALA A 60 9.28 9.31 0.03
N ALA A 61 8.96 9.92 1.19
CA ALA A 61 7.58 10.12 1.62
C ALA A 61 6.81 10.99 0.61
N LEU A 62 7.39 12.12 0.19
CA LEU A 62 6.77 13.03 -0.77
C LEU A 62 6.55 12.36 -2.14
N GLU A 63 7.54 11.62 -2.64
CA GLU A 63 7.39 10.86 -3.88
C GLU A 63 6.25 9.82 -3.74
N LEU A 64 6.22 9.08 -2.63
CA LEU A 64 5.20 8.06 -2.39
C LEU A 64 3.79 8.66 -2.32
N VAL A 65 3.60 9.75 -1.58
CA VAL A 65 2.31 10.48 -1.51
C VAL A 65 1.89 10.97 -2.89
N THR A 66 2.82 11.49 -3.69
CA THR A 66 2.53 11.95 -5.06
C THR A 66 2.05 10.81 -5.95
N LYS A 67 2.71 9.63 -5.89
CA LYS A 67 2.27 8.46 -6.66
C LYS A 67 0.95 7.89 -6.14
N LEU A 68 0.75 7.89 -4.83
CA LEU A 68 -0.50 7.45 -4.19
C LEU A 68 -1.67 8.29 -4.68
N ASN A 69 -1.60 9.62 -4.56
CA ASN A 69 -2.66 10.53 -4.98
C ASN A 69 -3.00 10.38 -6.47
N ALA A 70 -1.97 10.24 -7.33
CA ALA A 70 -2.16 10.02 -8.75
C ALA A 70 -2.84 8.67 -9.07
N ALA A 71 -2.54 7.62 -8.30
CA ALA A 71 -3.16 6.30 -8.45
C ALA A 71 -4.61 6.32 -7.94
N THR A 72 -4.87 6.89 -6.76
CA THR A 72 -6.21 7.04 -6.19
C THR A 72 -7.13 7.80 -7.15
N TYR A 73 -6.68 8.94 -7.67
CA TYR A 73 -7.47 9.72 -8.64
C TYR A 73 -7.79 8.92 -9.90
N ALA A 74 -6.80 8.24 -10.49
CA ALA A 74 -7.01 7.44 -11.70
C ALA A 74 -7.96 6.24 -11.45
N TYR A 75 -7.92 5.65 -10.25
CA TYR A 75 -8.83 4.57 -9.86
C TYR A 75 -10.27 5.08 -9.75
N CYS A 76 -10.49 6.19 -9.03
CA CYS A 76 -11.80 6.80 -8.89
C CYS A 76 -12.38 7.18 -10.25
N ALA A 77 -11.59 7.83 -11.11
CA ALA A 77 -12.02 8.18 -12.47
C ALA A 77 -12.41 6.93 -13.29
N TYR A 78 -11.61 5.85 -13.20
CA TYR A 78 -11.95 4.59 -13.85
C TYR A 78 -13.26 3.99 -13.33
N LEU A 79 -13.50 4.00 -12.02
CA LEU A 79 -14.74 3.46 -11.44
C LEU A 79 -15.97 4.25 -11.89
N VAL A 80 -15.89 5.59 -11.89
CA VAL A 80 -16.96 6.48 -12.35
C VAL A 80 -17.25 6.25 -13.83
N ILE A 81 -16.21 6.22 -14.68
CA ILE A 81 -16.36 6.00 -16.13
C ILE A 81 -16.92 4.59 -16.40
N ARG A 82 -16.44 3.56 -15.69
CA ARG A 82 -16.95 2.19 -15.81
C ARG A 82 -18.42 2.09 -15.45
N HIS A 83 -18.84 2.79 -14.40
CA HIS A 83 -20.24 2.86 -14.02
C HIS A 83 -21.07 3.57 -15.11
N GLY A 84 -20.62 4.76 -15.55
CA GLY A 84 -21.29 5.54 -16.59
C GLY A 84 -21.39 4.82 -17.95
N ALA A 85 -20.40 4.01 -18.31
CA ALA A 85 -20.37 3.25 -19.57
C ALA A 85 -21.51 2.24 -19.73
N LYS A 86 -22.15 1.84 -18.62
CA LYS A 86 -23.38 1.02 -18.62
C LYS A 86 -24.56 1.76 -19.23
N HIS A 87 -24.57 3.09 -19.14
CA HIS A 87 -25.72 3.94 -19.48
C HIS A 87 -25.42 4.98 -20.57
N SER A 88 -24.15 5.26 -20.89
CA SER A 88 -23.75 6.31 -21.82
C SER A 88 -22.70 5.84 -22.82
N ALA A 89 -22.97 6.07 -24.11
CA ALA A 89 -22.02 5.83 -25.20
C ALA A 89 -20.77 6.72 -25.08
N VAL A 90 -20.94 7.96 -24.59
CA VAL A 90 -19.82 8.88 -24.32
C VAL A 90 -18.92 8.32 -23.22
N ALA A 91 -19.48 7.86 -22.10
CA ALA A 91 -18.66 7.24 -21.06
C ALA A 91 -17.96 5.96 -21.54
N ARG A 92 -18.62 5.18 -22.40
CA ARG A 92 -18.07 3.96 -22.98
C ARG A 92 -16.85 4.24 -23.88
N SER A 93 -16.86 5.34 -24.64
CA SER A 93 -15.71 5.70 -25.48
C SER A 93 -14.45 6.01 -24.67
N PHE A 94 -14.60 6.49 -23.42
CA PHE A 94 -13.47 6.79 -22.52
C PHE A 94 -12.98 5.58 -21.69
N LEU A 95 -13.74 4.49 -21.60
CA LEU A 95 -13.45 3.38 -20.68
C LEU A 95 -12.05 2.77 -20.88
N SER A 96 -11.65 2.54 -22.12
CA SER A 96 -10.34 1.98 -22.45
C SER A 96 -9.19 2.89 -22.02
N GLN A 97 -9.34 4.21 -22.20
CA GLN A 97 -8.33 5.19 -21.79
C GLN A 97 -8.25 5.29 -20.26
N ALA A 98 -9.40 5.29 -19.58
CA ALA A 98 -9.46 5.32 -18.12
C ALA A 98 -8.78 4.08 -17.51
N ALA A 99 -9.09 2.88 -18.03
CA ALA A 99 -8.47 1.63 -17.58
C ALA A 99 -6.93 1.63 -17.78
N ARG A 100 -6.45 2.07 -18.95
CA ARG A 100 -5.01 2.19 -19.22
C ARG A 100 -4.34 3.16 -18.27
N THR A 101 -4.98 4.30 -18.00
CA THR A 101 -4.46 5.32 -17.09
C THR A 101 -4.36 4.79 -15.67
N TRP A 102 -5.42 4.14 -15.17
CA TRP A 102 -5.43 3.46 -13.88
C TRP A 102 -4.27 2.45 -13.76
N HIS A 103 -4.17 1.49 -14.67
CA HIS A 103 -3.12 0.47 -14.61
C HIS A 103 -1.70 1.05 -14.70
N ARG A 104 -1.52 2.13 -15.46
CA ARG A 104 -0.22 2.82 -15.52
C ARG A 104 0.14 3.44 -14.17
N LYS A 105 -0.80 4.13 -13.51
CA LYS A 105 -0.56 4.75 -12.20
C LYS A 105 -0.39 3.71 -11.10
N GLU A 106 -1.17 2.65 -11.12
CA GLU A 106 -1.00 1.50 -10.22
C GLU A 106 0.40 0.88 -10.33
N LYS A 107 0.90 0.64 -11.54
CA LYS A 107 2.26 0.14 -11.77
C LYS A 107 3.33 1.09 -11.23
N GLN A 108 3.14 2.40 -11.38
CA GLN A 108 4.07 3.42 -10.85
C GLN A 108 4.11 3.40 -9.32
N LEU A 109 2.95 3.33 -8.66
CA LEU A 109 2.85 3.22 -7.21
C LEU A 109 3.54 1.94 -6.70
N ARG A 110 3.23 0.79 -7.32
CA ARG A 110 3.86 -0.50 -6.98
C ARG A 110 5.38 -0.46 -7.16
N ARG A 111 5.89 0.19 -8.20
CA ARG A 111 7.34 0.35 -8.40
C ARG A 111 7.97 1.20 -7.30
N CYS A 112 7.34 2.33 -6.96
CA CYS A 112 7.80 3.20 -5.88
C CYS A 112 7.88 2.43 -4.55
N LEU A 113 6.83 1.69 -4.18
CA LEU A 113 6.80 0.86 -2.98
C LEU A 113 7.92 -0.20 -2.95
N ARG A 114 8.21 -0.86 -4.07
CA ARG A 114 9.33 -1.82 -4.14
C ARG A 114 10.69 -1.16 -3.96
N VAL A 115 10.88 0.04 -4.51
CA VAL A 115 12.14 0.79 -4.34
C VAL A 115 12.32 1.16 -2.87
N ILE A 116 11.27 1.67 -2.22
CA ILE A 116 11.29 2.03 -0.80
C ILE A 116 11.54 0.80 0.08
N ALA A 117 10.85 -0.32 -0.16
CA ALA A 117 11.08 -1.57 0.55
C ALA A 117 12.51 -2.11 0.35
N GLY A 118 13.05 -2.02 -0.87
CA GLY A 118 14.44 -2.40 -1.17
C GLY A 118 15.50 -1.47 -0.58
N ILE A 119 15.14 -0.23 -0.23
CA ILE A 119 16.00 0.69 0.53
C ILE A 119 15.99 0.29 2.01
N GLY A 120 14.82 -0.05 2.58
CA GLY A 120 14.69 -0.52 3.96
C GLY A 120 15.53 -1.76 4.26
N ASN A 121 15.50 -2.76 3.37
CA ASN A 121 16.26 -4.02 3.55
C ASN A 121 17.79 -3.82 3.46
N ARG A 122 18.26 -2.85 2.66
CA ARG A 122 19.71 -2.57 2.56
C ARG A 122 20.26 -1.86 3.79
N LEU A 123 19.46 -1.04 4.45
CA LEU A 123 19.86 -0.31 5.66
C LEU A 123 19.86 -1.20 6.91
N GLN A 124 18.98 -2.22 6.97
CA GLN A 124 18.97 -3.19 8.07
C GLN A 124 20.19 -4.14 8.02
N ASN A 125 20.72 -4.44 6.83
CA ASN A 125 21.86 -5.34 6.66
C ASN A 125 23.24 -4.65 6.78
N SER A 126 23.29 -3.31 6.78
CA SER A 126 24.55 -2.56 6.95
C SER A 126 24.90 -2.24 8.41
N GLY A 127 24.03 -2.58 9.38
CA GLY A 127 24.20 -2.28 10.80
C GLY A 127 24.81 -3.41 11.66
N THR A 128 25.14 -4.57 11.06
CA THR A 128 25.63 -5.76 11.79
C THR A 128 27.11 -6.09 11.52
N GLY A 129 27.87 -5.14 10.98
CA GLY A 129 29.31 -5.27 10.77
C GLY A 129 30.13 -4.63 11.90
N ALA A 130 30.14 -5.23 13.09
CA ALA A 130 31.23 -4.96 14.04
C ALA A 130 32.44 -5.81 13.62
N PRO A 131 33.63 -5.22 13.33
CA PRO A 131 34.83 -6.03 13.22
C PRO A 131 35.17 -6.57 14.61
N ARG A 132 35.12 -7.90 14.77
CA ARG A 132 35.90 -8.57 15.81
C ARG A 132 37.34 -8.66 15.32
N ALA A 133 38.20 -7.81 15.87
CA ALA A 133 39.61 -8.07 16.09
C ALA A 133 40.08 -7.15 17.21
#